data_AF-A0A3N2AQD0-F1
#
_entry.id   AF-A0A3N2AQD0-F1
#
_cell.length_a   1.000
_cell.length_b   1.000
_cell.length_c   1.000
_cell.angle_alpha   90.00
_cell.angle_beta   90.00
_cell.angle_gamma   90.00
#
_symmetry.space_group_name_H-M   'P 1'
#
loop_
_entity.id
_entity.type
_entity.pdbx_description
1 polymer ?
#
loop_
_entity_poly.entity_id
_entity_poly.type
_entity_poly.pdbx_seq_one_letter_code
_entity_poly.pdbx_strand_id
1 'polypeptide(L)'
;MRYALAAIATIGLVASTLLGSAPAAQAATARLDGDDRFETSVLASQRLPDTDTVFLASGTAFPDALAAAPVAAAEDAHLLLVRPEGIPQIVQDELRRLAPSEVVLIGSEASLSPEVAAQAAATGARTITRIGGADRVATSMLLLDRMRDEGAAVTDIWVASGYSFPDALAAGAVAAREGHALVLTLGADAGFRQQITARIGGVQRFHIPGSTGSVSTDVQSMLAGTGRAVDRFPGADRYETAVQINQAFTRTGSGGQLVLTSGADFPDGLVGAVYAGIRGEALYLTDPSCATSGSVAAEQRRIASTGTTVLGGVNTVSPVAAELVPCAALNASASDLLDRINAARAAAGRAPLALDGCLSRMAGGWASAMAAGNLTGSAHNPSLTAEARACSLRGWGENVGRTMGSSPDAARIMSAWMASPAHKLNIERASFTHIGIGIDRGSNGSWYYVLDFGTR
;
A
#
# COMPACT_ATOMS: atom_id res chain seq x y z
N MET A 1 -12.47 10.90 -91.93
CA MET A 1 -11.98 9.70 -91.20
C MET A 1 -11.24 10.17 -89.97
N ARG A 2 -11.81 9.95 -88.78
CA ARG A 2 -11.32 10.41 -87.47
C ARG A 2 -10.59 9.26 -86.78
N TYR A 3 -9.36 9.49 -86.33
CA TYR A 3 -8.63 8.60 -85.42
C TYR A 3 -9.00 8.97 -83.98
N ALA A 4 -9.38 7.98 -83.17
CA ALA A 4 -9.66 8.13 -81.74
C ALA A 4 -8.53 7.46 -80.94
N LEU A 5 -7.83 8.24 -80.11
CA LEU A 5 -6.91 7.77 -79.07
C LEU A 5 -7.71 7.35 -77.83
N ALA A 6 -7.46 6.14 -77.33
CA ALA A 6 -7.99 5.64 -76.07
C ALA A 6 -7.06 6.02 -74.92
N ALA A 7 -7.60 6.72 -73.91
CA ALA A 7 -6.92 7.06 -72.68
C ALA A 7 -7.06 5.92 -71.65
N ILE A 8 -5.94 5.47 -71.10
CA ILE A 8 -5.88 4.49 -69.99
C ILE A 8 -5.93 5.28 -68.69
N ALA A 9 -6.97 5.06 -67.87
CA ALA A 9 -7.10 5.62 -66.54
C ALA A 9 -6.46 4.68 -65.49
N THR A 10 -5.42 5.16 -64.81
CA THR A 10 -4.82 4.52 -63.65
C THR A 10 -5.68 4.73 -62.40
N ILE A 11 -6.15 3.65 -61.79
CA ILE A 11 -6.82 3.62 -60.49
C ILE A 11 -5.73 3.50 -59.40
N GLY A 12 -5.56 4.54 -58.59
CA GLY A 12 -4.72 4.51 -57.40
C GLY A 12 -5.45 3.86 -56.22
N LEU A 13 -4.92 2.74 -55.72
CA LEU A 13 -5.42 2.06 -54.52
C LEU A 13 -4.79 2.70 -53.27
N VAL A 14 -5.57 3.46 -52.51
CA VAL A 14 -5.14 3.95 -51.19
C VAL A 14 -5.46 2.85 -50.16
N ALA A 15 -4.44 2.10 -49.75
CA ALA A 15 -4.54 1.15 -48.66
C ALA A 15 -4.43 1.88 -47.32
N SER A 16 -5.57 2.19 -46.71
CA SER A 16 -5.63 2.67 -45.32
C SER A 16 -5.31 1.51 -44.37
N THR A 17 -4.07 1.41 -43.92
CA THR A 17 -3.70 0.49 -42.84
C THR A 17 -4.24 1.02 -41.52
N LEU A 18 -5.38 0.48 -41.08
CA LEU A 18 -5.82 0.54 -39.69
C LEU A 18 -4.85 -0.31 -38.85
N LEU A 19 -3.75 0.29 -38.39
CA LEU A 19 -2.96 -0.27 -37.30
C LEU A 19 -3.80 -0.15 -36.03
N GLY A 20 -4.63 -1.16 -35.76
CA GLY A 20 -5.18 -1.35 -34.42
C GLY A 20 -4.02 -1.55 -33.47
N SER A 21 -3.84 -0.65 -32.50
CA SER A 21 -2.93 -0.86 -31.39
C SER A 21 -3.29 -2.17 -30.71
N ALA A 22 -2.34 -3.11 -30.61
CA ALA A 22 -2.50 -4.27 -29.76
C ALA A 22 -2.86 -3.78 -28.34
N PRO A 23 -3.80 -4.43 -27.64
CA PRO A 23 -4.06 -4.09 -26.25
C PRO A 23 -2.74 -4.20 -25.49
N ALA A 24 -2.35 -3.13 -24.79
CA ALA A 24 -1.19 -3.15 -23.92
C ALA A 24 -1.31 -4.38 -23.01
N ALA A 25 -0.30 -5.25 -23.02
CA ALA A 25 -0.26 -6.37 -22.08
C ALA A 25 -0.44 -5.77 -20.67
N GLN A 26 -1.45 -6.24 -19.94
CA GLN A 26 -1.69 -5.80 -18.56
C GLN A 26 -0.40 -6.03 -17.77
N ALA A 27 0.13 -4.98 -17.13
CA ALA A 27 1.32 -5.11 -16.30
C ALA A 27 1.10 -6.23 -15.27
N ALA A 28 2.06 -7.16 -15.17
CA ALA A 28 1.90 -8.32 -14.29
C ALA A 28 1.86 -7.86 -12.82
N THR A 29 0.86 -8.31 -12.08
CA THR A 29 0.77 -8.05 -10.62
C THR A 29 1.32 -9.25 -9.87
N ALA A 30 2.37 -9.03 -9.08
CA ALA A 30 2.87 -9.96 -8.09
C ALA A 30 2.46 -9.49 -6.68
N ARG A 31 2.25 -10.42 -5.76
CA ARG A 31 1.95 -10.12 -4.35
C ARG A 31 2.93 -10.83 -3.43
N LEU A 32 3.36 -10.12 -2.40
CA LEU A 32 4.16 -10.61 -1.30
C LEU A 32 3.34 -10.38 -0.03
N ASP A 33 2.66 -11.42 0.43
CA ASP A 33 1.76 -11.39 1.58
C ASP A 33 1.73 -12.72 2.31
N GLY A 34 1.63 -12.64 3.64
CA GLY A 34 1.36 -13.76 4.51
C GLY A 34 0.03 -13.64 5.24
N ASP A 35 -0.23 -14.59 6.13
CA ASP A 35 -1.40 -14.58 7.02
C ASP A 35 -1.41 -13.34 7.93
N ASP A 36 -0.23 -12.81 8.25
CA ASP A 36 -0.07 -11.57 8.99
C ASP A 36 1.18 -10.76 8.57
N ARG A 37 1.34 -9.60 9.19
CA ARG A 37 2.46 -8.66 8.95
C ARG A 37 3.85 -9.27 9.19
N PHE A 38 3.96 -10.27 10.07
CA PHE A 38 5.23 -10.91 10.39
C PHE A 38 5.63 -11.86 9.26
N GLU A 39 4.68 -12.65 8.77
CA GLU A 39 4.90 -13.50 7.60
C GLU A 39 5.14 -12.68 6.33
N THR A 40 4.40 -11.60 6.08
CA THR A 40 4.69 -10.67 4.96
C THR A 40 6.14 -10.17 5.04
N SER A 41 6.65 -9.84 6.23
CA SER A 41 8.05 -9.39 6.39
C SER A 41 9.06 -10.48 6.02
N VAL A 42 8.78 -11.74 6.36
CA VAL A 42 9.60 -12.90 5.99
C VAL A 42 9.57 -13.14 4.48
N LEU A 43 8.38 -13.12 3.87
CA LEU A 43 8.23 -13.34 2.43
C LEU A 43 8.89 -12.25 1.59
N ALA A 44 8.88 -11.00 2.07
CA ALA A 44 9.63 -9.91 1.43
C ALA A 44 11.15 -10.10 1.56
N SER A 45 11.63 -10.50 2.74
CA SER A 45 13.04 -10.82 2.99
C SER A 45 13.55 -11.94 2.07
N GLN A 46 12.75 -12.98 1.83
CA GLN A 46 13.08 -14.08 0.91
C GLN A 46 13.16 -13.67 -0.57
N ARG A 47 12.77 -12.43 -0.93
CA ARG A 47 12.93 -11.86 -2.28
C ARG A 47 14.14 -10.94 -2.41
N LEU A 48 14.90 -10.76 -1.34
CA LEU A 48 16.15 -10.01 -1.32
C LEU A 48 17.35 -10.98 -1.29
N PRO A 49 18.55 -10.53 -1.71
CA PRO A 49 19.78 -11.32 -1.55
C PRO A 49 20.04 -11.66 -0.08
N ASP A 50 20.74 -12.76 0.21
CA ASP A 50 21.17 -13.06 1.58
C ASP A 50 22.05 -11.93 2.16
N THR A 51 22.02 -11.77 3.47
CA THR A 51 22.63 -10.62 4.18
C THR A 51 23.33 -11.05 5.48
N ASP A 52 24.34 -10.30 5.88
CA ASP A 52 25.06 -10.48 7.14
C ASP A 52 24.40 -9.75 8.33
N THR A 53 23.42 -8.88 8.06
CA THR A 53 22.75 -8.05 9.06
C THR A 53 21.23 -8.09 8.90
N VAL A 54 20.51 -8.30 10.01
CA VAL A 54 19.04 -8.26 10.04
C VAL A 54 18.55 -7.26 11.08
N PHE A 55 17.71 -6.33 10.64
CA PHE A 55 17.02 -5.37 11.50
C PHE A 55 15.71 -5.99 11.99
N LEU A 56 15.46 -5.90 13.30
CA LEU A 56 14.19 -6.26 13.92
C LEU A 56 13.50 -5.00 14.41
N ALA A 57 12.24 -4.83 14.00
CA ALA A 57 11.42 -3.72 14.45
C ALA A 57 10.04 -4.20 14.93
N SER A 58 9.39 -3.39 15.77
CA SER A 58 8.04 -3.71 16.22
C SER A 58 7.06 -3.68 15.05
N GLY A 59 6.38 -4.81 14.82
CA GLY A 59 5.25 -4.88 13.90
C GLY A 59 3.98 -4.24 14.48
N THR A 60 3.95 -3.85 15.76
CA THR A 60 2.75 -3.32 16.42
C THR A 60 2.82 -1.81 16.69
N ALA A 61 3.99 -1.18 16.53
CA ALA A 61 4.18 0.26 16.63
C ALA A 61 5.23 0.75 15.62
N PHE A 62 4.86 1.75 14.82
CA PHE A 62 5.71 2.30 13.74
C PHE A 62 6.84 3.27 14.14
N PRO A 63 6.77 4.09 15.22
CA PRO A 63 7.62 5.27 15.32
C PRO A 63 9.12 5.02 15.27
N ASP A 64 9.61 3.98 15.94
CA ASP A 64 11.05 3.67 15.98
C ASP A 64 11.55 3.10 14.64
N ALA A 65 10.68 2.41 13.89
CA ALA A 65 11.02 1.72 12.65
C ALA A 65 11.01 2.62 11.41
N LEU A 66 10.34 3.78 11.50
CA LEU A 66 10.00 4.61 10.34
C LEU A 66 11.23 5.20 9.63
N ALA A 67 12.33 5.36 10.36
CA ALA A 67 13.63 5.81 9.84
C ALA A 67 14.60 4.66 9.53
N ALA A 68 14.20 3.40 9.70
CA ALA A 68 15.09 2.26 9.54
C ALA A 68 15.39 1.94 8.06
N ALA A 69 14.46 2.24 7.15
CA ALA A 69 14.60 1.90 5.73
C ALA A 69 15.93 2.34 5.09
N PRO A 70 16.36 3.62 5.20
CA PRO A 70 17.64 4.05 4.63
C PRO A 70 18.85 3.38 5.26
N VAL A 71 18.81 3.09 6.56
CA VAL A 71 19.93 2.45 7.27
C VAL A 71 20.04 0.99 6.87
N ALA A 72 18.91 0.27 6.85
CA ALA A 72 18.86 -1.11 6.42
C ALA A 72 19.36 -1.26 4.97
N ALA A 73 18.93 -0.39 4.04
CA ALA A 73 19.41 -0.45 2.67
C ALA A 73 20.90 -0.08 2.52
N ALA A 74 21.43 0.84 3.32
CA ALA A 74 22.85 1.19 3.31
C ALA A 74 23.75 0.02 3.75
N GLU A 75 23.21 -0.92 4.53
CA GLU A 75 23.90 -2.12 5.01
C GLU A 75 23.50 -3.39 4.22
N ASP A 76 22.76 -3.26 3.11
CA ASP A 76 22.13 -4.38 2.39
C ASP A 76 21.37 -5.35 3.33
N ALA A 77 20.81 -4.80 4.41
CA ALA A 77 20.21 -5.52 5.52
C ALA A 77 18.70 -5.72 5.34
N HIS A 78 18.19 -6.82 5.89
CA HIS A 78 16.76 -7.11 5.85
C HIS A 78 16.04 -6.47 7.03
N LEU A 79 14.75 -6.16 6.87
CA LEU A 79 13.89 -5.72 7.97
C LEU A 79 12.79 -6.76 8.22
N LEU A 80 12.85 -7.41 9.38
CA LEU A 80 11.81 -8.32 9.85
C LEU A 80 11.01 -7.68 10.98
N LEU A 81 9.72 -7.98 11.03
CA LEU A 81 8.82 -7.47 12.06
C LEU A 81 8.68 -8.48 13.19
N VAL A 82 8.61 -8.00 14.43
CA VAL A 82 8.45 -8.84 15.64
C VAL A 82 7.40 -8.24 16.58
N ARG A 83 7.01 -9.00 17.61
CA ARG A 83 6.17 -8.49 18.69
C ARG A 83 7.05 -7.87 19.78
N PRO A 84 6.55 -6.88 20.55
CA PRO A 84 7.29 -6.29 21.66
C PRO A 84 7.83 -7.31 22.66
N GLU A 85 7.07 -8.38 22.90
CA GLU A 85 7.36 -9.42 23.88
C GLU A 85 8.04 -10.67 23.33
N GLY A 86 8.28 -10.76 22.01
CA GLY A 86 8.93 -11.94 21.42
C GLY A 86 8.91 -11.99 19.89
N ILE A 87 9.71 -12.90 19.35
CA ILE A 87 9.88 -13.15 17.92
C ILE A 87 8.93 -14.28 17.50
N PRO A 88 7.96 -14.02 16.59
CA PRO A 88 7.12 -15.08 16.03
C PRO A 88 7.96 -16.22 15.43
N GLN A 89 7.47 -17.46 15.53
CA GLN A 89 8.25 -18.63 15.09
C GLN A 89 8.74 -18.52 13.64
N ILE A 90 7.88 -18.04 12.73
CA ILE A 90 8.23 -17.84 11.33
C ILE A 90 9.41 -16.85 11.12
N VAL A 91 9.51 -15.84 11.98
CA VAL A 91 10.62 -14.87 11.95
C VAL A 91 11.88 -15.48 12.54
N GLN A 92 11.76 -16.32 13.59
CA GLN A 92 12.92 -17.07 14.10
C GLN A 92 13.46 -18.05 13.05
N ASP A 93 12.56 -18.70 12.30
CA ASP A 93 12.94 -19.62 11.23
C ASP A 93 13.67 -18.89 10.10
N GLU A 94 13.20 -17.68 9.74
CA GLU A 94 13.87 -16.83 8.76
C GLU A 94 15.24 -16.33 9.25
N LEU A 95 15.37 -15.95 10.52
CA LEU A 95 16.68 -15.61 11.12
C LEU A 95 17.65 -16.80 11.06
N ARG A 96 17.18 -18.04 11.30
CA ARG A 96 18.03 -19.24 11.15
C ARG A 96 18.39 -19.52 9.69
N ARG A 97 17.49 -19.24 8.74
CA ARG A 97 17.74 -19.37 7.30
C ARG A 97 18.82 -18.40 6.83
N LEU A 98 18.71 -17.14 7.23
CA LEU A 98 19.66 -16.07 6.89
C LEU A 98 21.00 -16.25 7.61
N ALA A 99 20.98 -16.81 8.83
CA ALA A 99 22.14 -16.97 9.69
C ALA A 99 23.01 -15.69 9.82
N PRO A 100 22.40 -14.53 10.14
CA PRO A 100 23.10 -13.25 10.09
C PRO A 100 24.21 -13.18 11.14
N SER A 101 25.26 -12.44 10.82
CA SER A 101 26.33 -12.13 11.77
C SER A 101 25.87 -11.17 12.87
N GLU A 102 25.01 -10.21 12.51
CA GLU A 102 24.46 -9.20 13.41
C GLU A 102 22.93 -9.14 13.30
N VAL A 103 22.27 -9.02 14.45
CA VAL A 103 20.86 -8.64 14.53
C VAL A 103 20.74 -7.29 15.25
N VAL A 104 20.11 -6.32 14.58
CA VAL A 104 19.94 -4.95 15.09
C VAL A 104 18.49 -4.74 15.53
N LEU A 105 18.25 -4.53 16.82
CA LEU A 105 16.93 -4.22 17.37
C LEU A 105 16.67 -2.72 17.31
N ILE A 106 15.60 -2.33 16.63
CA ILE A 106 15.20 -0.92 16.49
C ILE A 106 14.12 -0.58 17.52
N GLY A 107 14.50 0.31 18.45
CA GLY A 107 13.69 0.74 19.57
C GLY A 107 14.30 0.39 20.93
N SER A 108 13.84 1.11 21.95
CA SER A 108 14.24 0.86 23.34
C SER A 108 13.73 -0.49 23.86
N GLU A 109 14.13 -0.88 25.08
CA GLU A 109 13.59 -2.08 25.73
C GLU A 109 12.07 -2.02 25.97
N ALA A 110 11.49 -0.82 26.02
CA ALA A 110 10.04 -0.64 26.09
C ALA A 110 9.33 -0.98 24.77
N SER A 111 10.01 -0.81 23.63
CA SER A 111 9.48 -1.13 22.30
C SER A 111 9.71 -2.60 21.95
N LEU A 112 10.88 -3.13 22.31
CA LEU A 112 11.30 -4.52 22.08
C LEU A 112 12.00 -5.04 23.34
N SER A 113 11.32 -5.93 24.06
CA SER A 113 11.77 -6.40 25.38
C SER A 113 13.12 -7.12 25.32
N PRO A 114 13.79 -7.34 26.48
CA PRO A 114 14.98 -8.17 26.54
C PRO A 114 14.78 -9.60 26.00
N GLU A 115 13.56 -10.12 26.03
CA GLU A 115 13.21 -11.44 25.49
C GLU A 115 13.43 -11.52 23.98
N VAL A 116 13.14 -10.44 23.24
CA VAL A 116 13.41 -10.37 21.79
C VAL A 116 14.90 -10.54 21.51
N ALA A 117 15.75 -9.87 22.29
CA ALA A 117 17.21 -9.98 22.15
C ALA A 117 17.71 -11.41 22.49
N ALA A 118 17.18 -12.01 23.55
CA ALA A 118 17.51 -13.38 23.93
C ALA A 118 17.10 -14.40 22.85
N GLN A 119 15.90 -14.25 22.28
CA GLN A 119 15.40 -15.11 21.20
C GLN A 119 16.19 -14.93 19.91
N ALA A 120 16.55 -13.69 19.54
CA ALA A 120 17.42 -13.42 18.40
C ALA A 120 18.79 -14.09 18.55
N ALA A 121 19.43 -13.96 19.72
CA ALA A 121 20.70 -14.64 20.00
C ALA A 121 20.58 -16.17 19.89
N ALA A 122 19.46 -16.75 20.35
CA ALA A 122 19.20 -18.19 20.25
C ALA A 122 19.01 -18.70 18.80
N THR A 123 18.83 -17.81 17.82
CA THR A 123 18.81 -18.19 16.38
C THR A 123 20.20 -18.37 15.77
N GLY A 124 21.28 -18.02 16.49
CA GLY A 124 22.66 -18.16 16.03
C GLY A 124 23.35 -16.85 15.62
N ALA A 125 22.68 -15.70 15.78
CA ALA A 125 23.30 -14.40 15.56
C ALA A 125 24.49 -14.17 16.50
N ARG A 126 25.62 -13.68 15.96
CA ARG A 126 26.87 -13.50 16.75
C ARG A 126 26.84 -12.24 17.59
N THR A 127 26.26 -11.18 17.03
CA THR A 127 26.15 -9.87 17.68
C THR A 127 24.68 -9.45 17.73
N ILE A 128 24.26 -8.96 18.89
CA ILE A 128 22.97 -8.32 19.07
C ILE A 128 23.20 -6.85 19.42
N THR A 129 22.80 -5.96 18.50
CA THR A 129 22.92 -4.51 18.66
C THR A 129 21.55 -3.90 18.88
N ARG A 130 21.45 -2.85 19.70
CA ARG A 130 20.20 -2.12 19.90
C ARG A 130 20.37 -0.65 19.55
N ILE A 131 19.47 -0.13 18.73
CA ILE A 131 19.38 1.29 18.38
C ILE A 131 18.02 1.78 18.88
N GLY A 132 18.00 2.40 20.06
CA GLY A 132 16.79 2.92 20.69
C GLY A 132 17.07 4.15 21.53
N GLY A 133 16.45 5.27 21.17
CA GLY A 133 16.56 6.52 21.90
C GLY A 133 15.51 6.66 22.99
N ALA A 134 15.52 7.81 23.68
CA ALA A 134 14.50 8.16 24.67
C ALA A 134 13.10 8.33 24.05
N ASP A 135 13.04 8.65 22.75
CA ASP A 135 11.83 8.77 21.96
C ASP A 135 12.13 8.49 20.47
N ARG A 136 11.11 8.56 19.63
CA ARG A 136 11.19 8.32 18.17
C ARG A 136 12.12 9.30 17.43
N VAL A 137 12.30 10.51 17.95
CA VAL A 137 13.20 11.50 17.36
C VAL A 137 14.63 11.07 17.66
N ALA A 138 14.94 10.77 18.92
CA ALA A 138 16.24 10.28 19.33
C ALA A 138 16.60 8.95 18.64
N THR A 139 15.67 7.99 18.53
CA THR A 139 15.90 6.75 17.76
C THR A 139 16.27 7.04 16.32
N SER A 140 15.56 7.95 15.65
CA SER A 140 15.87 8.32 14.25
C SER A 140 17.23 9.00 14.08
N MET A 141 17.69 9.75 15.09
CA MET A 141 19.03 10.36 15.08
C MET A 141 20.13 9.32 15.28
N LEU A 142 19.91 8.31 16.14
CA LEU A 142 20.84 7.20 16.32
C LEU A 142 20.93 6.31 15.08
N LEU A 143 19.83 6.17 14.33
CA LEU A 143 19.82 5.51 13.02
C LEU A 143 20.68 6.28 11.99
N LEU A 144 20.56 7.61 11.94
CA LEU A 144 21.46 8.45 11.14
C LEU A 144 22.94 8.29 11.57
N ASP A 145 23.21 8.18 12.87
CA ASP A 145 24.58 7.95 13.35
C ASP A 145 25.11 6.59 12.89
N ARG A 146 24.32 5.51 13.06
CA ARG A 146 24.67 4.16 12.56
C ARG A 146 25.00 4.17 11.08
N MET A 147 24.14 4.80 10.26
CA MET A 147 24.36 4.90 8.81
C MET A 147 25.71 5.53 8.47
N ARG A 148 26.16 6.53 9.25
CA ARG A 148 27.46 7.19 9.07
C ARG A 148 28.63 6.39 9.62
N ASP A 149 28.44 5.72 10.75
CA ASP A 149 29.46 4.88 11.36
C ASP A 149 29.83 3.70 10.45
N GLU A 150 28.86 3.20 9.67
CA GLU A 150 29.08 2.22 8.59
C GLU A 150 29.61 2.83 7.28
N GLY A 151 29.97 4.12 7.29
CA GLY A 151 30.69 4.79 6.21
C GLY A 151 29.83 5.47 5.15
N ALA A 152 28.51 5.58 5.33
CA ALA A 152 27.66 6.28 4.37
C ALA A 152 27.95 7.80 4.35
N ALA A 153 28.22 8.33 3.16
CA ALA A 153 28.40 9.76 2.94
C ALA A 153 27.04 10.46 2.76
N VAL A 154 26.34 10.73 3.88
CA VAL A 154 25.00 11.32 3.87
C VAL A 154 25.04 12.81 3.46
N THR A 155 24.62 13.11 2.22
CA THR A 155 24.49 14.49 1.70
C THR A 155 23.08 15.07 1.86
N ASP A 156 22.06 14.22 1.93
CA ASP A 156 20.66 14.60 1.95
C ASP A 156 19.96 13.94 3.15
N ILE A 157 19.10 14.70 3.85
CA ILE A 157 18.32 14.20 4.99
C ILE A 157 16.84 14.48 4.77
N TRP A 158 16.03 13.44 4.81
CA TRP A 158 14.58 13.53 4.89
C TRP A 158 14.14 13.83 6.34
N VAL A 159 13.28 14.82 6.53
CA VAL A 159 12.75 15.22 7.83
C VAL A 159 11.24 15.02 7.85
N ALA A 160 10.80 13.88 8.35
CA ALA A 160 9.41 13.46 8.34
C ALA A 160 8.71 13.66 9.70
N SER A 161 7.38 13.67 9.69
CA SER A 161 6.59 13.77 10.92
C SER A 161 6.78 12.54 11.80
N GLY A 162 7.05 12.74 13.09
CA GLY A 162 7.02 11.66 14.07
C GLY A 162 5.61 11.26 14.48
N TYR A 163 4.57 12.03 14.12
CA TYR A 163 3.18 11.76 14.51
C TYR A 163 2.42 10.86 13.52
N SER A 164 2.86 10.82 12.25
CA SER A 164 2.16 10.16 11.15
C SER A 164 3.16 9.42 10.27
N PHE A 165 2.79 8.25 9.77
CA PHE A 165 3.68 7.35 9.03
C PHE A 165 3.66 7.47 7.49
N PRO A 166 2.54 7.75 6.79
CA PRO A 166 2.47 7.50 5.34
C PRO A 166 3.51 8.25 4.52
N ASP A 167 3.70 9.55 4.80
CA ASP A 167 4.65 10.41 4.09
C ASP A 167 6.09 9.90 4.27
N ALA A 168 6.41 9.37 5.46
CA ALA A 168 7.72 8.83 5.78
C ALA A 168 7.99 7.46 5.13
N LEU A 169 6.95 6.66 4.82
CA LEU A 169 7.14 5.39 4.10
C LEU A 169 7.68 5.63 2.69
N ALA A 170 7.03 6.51 1.92
CA ALA A 170 7.46 6.86 0.58
C ALA A 170 8.82 7.58 0.59
N ALA A 171 9.02 8.51 1.53
CA ALA A 171 10.31 9.18 1.72
C ALA A 171 11.43 8.20 2.10
N GLY A 172 11.15 7.23 2.98
CA GLY A 172 12.10 6.23 3.44
C GLY A 172 12.55 5.29 2.32
N ALA A 173 11.63 4.90 1.43
CA ALA A 173 11.96 4.10 0.25
C ALA A 173 12.89 4.84 -0.72
N VAL A 174 12.63 6.13 -0.96
CA VAL A 174 13.53 6.96 -1.77
C VAL A 174 14.85 7.19 -1.04
N ALA A 175 14.82 7.44 0.27
CA ALA A 175 16.04 7.63 1.06
C ALA A 175 16.97 6.41 0.98
N ALA A 176 16.37 5.21 1.10
CA ALA A 176 17.05 3.93 0.94
C ALA A 176 17.70 3.77 -0.44
N ARG A 177 16.99 4.11 -1.52
CA ARG A 177 17.52 3.99 -2.88
C ARG A 177 18.63 5.00 -3.18
N GLU A 178 18.49 6.23 -2.70
CA GLU A 178 19.40 7.33 -3.05
C GLU A 178 20.59 7.47 -2.06
N GLY A 179 20.65 6.63 -1.02
CA GLY A 179 21.66 6.74 0.04
C GLY A 179 21.48 7.98 0.93
N HIS A 180 20.25 8.51 1.01
CA HIS A 180 19.91 9.61 1.92
C HIS A 180 19.56 9.05 3.30
N ALA A 181 19.61 9.89 4.33
CA ALA A 181 19.08 9.52 5.64
C ALA A 181 17.63 9.99 5.83
N LEU A 182 16.94 9.42 6.81
CA LEU A 182 15.63 9.88 7.27
C LEU A 182 15.66 10.09 8.79
N VAL A 183 15.17 11.24 9.24
CA VAL A 183 14.97 11.56 10.65
C VAL A 183 13.54 12.01 10.91
N LEU A 184 13.08 11.85 12.14
CA LEU A 184 11.74 12.24 12.58
C LEU A 184 11.77 13.54 13.36
N THR A 185 10.68 14.32 13.27
CA THR A 185 10.46 15.52 14.06
C THR A 185 9.08 15.54 14.71
N LEU A 186 9.00 16.04 15.94
CA LEU A 186 7.74 16.37 16.62
C LEU A 186 7.42 17.88 16.58
N GLY A 187 8.27 18.66 15.90
CA GLY A 187 8.23 20.12 15.87
C GLY A 187 9.62 20.74 15.87
N ALA A 188 9.69 22.08 15.85
CA ALA A 188 10.94 22.84 15.84
C ALA A 188 11.44 23.19 17.26
N ASP A 189 11.27 22.28 18.22
CA ASP A 189 11.72 22.50 19.59
C ASP A 189 13.25 22.54 19.70
N ALA A 190 13.75 22.98 20.87
CA ALA A 190 15.17 23.14 21.11
C ALA A 190 15.94 21.80 21.04
N GLY A 191 15.32 20.70 21.49
CA GLY A 191 15.93 19.36 21.48
C GLY A 191 16.11 18.86 20.06
N PHE A 192 15.07 18.92 19.23
CA PHE A 192 15.18 18.57 17.81
C PHE A 192 16.22 19.44 17.10
N ARG A 193 16.18 20.77 17.31
CA ARG A 193 17.15 21.71 16.72
C ARG A 193 18.58 21.36 17.10
N GLN A 194 18.84 21.06 18.37
CA GLN A 194 20.16 20.67 18.85
C GLN A 194 20.63 19.36 18.20
N GLN A 195 19.77 18.33 18.21
CA GLN A 195 20.12 17.01 17.69
C GLN A 195 20.41 17.02 16.19
N ILE A 196 19.58 17.70 15.40
CA ILE A 196 19.81 17.77 13.95
C ILE A 196 21.04 18.62 13.64
N THR A 197 21.22 19.78 14.29
CA THR A 197 22.37 20.68 14.02
C THR A 197 23.71 20.03 14.36
N ALA A 198 23.75 19.14 15.36
CA ALA A 198 24.96 18.35 15.65
C ALA A 198 25.32 17.37 14.52
N ARG A 199 24.38 17.06 13.62
CA ARG A 199 24.44 16.01 12.60
C ARG A 199 24.37 16.55 11.16
N ILE A 200 24.59 17.84 10.91
CA ILE A 200 24.53 18.43 9.56
C ILE A 200 25.88 18.50 8.84
N GLY A 201 26.94 17.90 9.37
CA GLY A 201 28.23 17.78 8.68
C GLY A 201 28.07 17.00 7.38
N GLY A 202 28.58 17.52 6.26
CA GLY A 202 28.44 16.92 4.92
C GLY A 202 27.05 17.09 4.27
N VAL A 203 26.02 17.46 5.03
CA VAL A 203 24.65 17.62 4.55
C VAL A 203 24.52 18.90 3.74
N GLN A 204 23.99 18.76 2.53
CA GLN A 204 23.76 19.82 1.55
C GLN A 204 22.28 20.21 1.46
N ARG A 205 21.38 19.26 1.70
CA ARG A 205 19.94 19.45 1.50
C ARG A 205 19.09 18.71 2.53
N PHE A 206 17.96 19.32 2.88
CA PHE A 206 16.85 18.69 3.58
C PHE A 206 15.65 18.49 2.65
N HIS A 207 14.95 17.38 2.83
CA HIS A 207 13.71 17.05 2.15
C HIS A 207 12.58 16.90 3.18
N ILE A 208 11.45 17.57 2.98
CA ILE A 208 10.30 17.47 3.87
C ILE A 208 9.15 16.77 3.13
N PRO A 209 8.81 15.52 3.48
CA PRO A 209 7.64 14.87 2.90
C PRO A 209 6.37 15.38 3.58
N GLY A 210 5.35 15.66 2.78
CA GLY A 210 4.04 16.06 3.25
C GLY A 210 3.83 17.57 3.42
N SER A 211 2.57 17.90 3.72
CA SER A 211 2.11 19.29 3.86
C SER A 211 2.60 19.94 5.16
N THR A 212 2.29 21.24 5.34
CA THR A 212 2.57 21.97 6.58
C THR A 212 1.78 21.45 7.79
N GLY A 213 0.72 20.66 7.55
CA GLY A 213 0.01 19.94 8.61
C GLY A 213 0.76 18.72 9.15
N SER A 214 1.61 18.08 8.32
CA SER A 214 2.47 16.95 8.75
C SER A 214 3.74 17.44 9.44
N VAL A 215 4.43 18.38 8.81
CA VAL A 215 5.68 19.01 9.30
C VAL A 215 5.53 20.52 9.17
N SER A 216 5.54 21.24 10.28
CA SER A 216 5.20 22.67 10.31
C SER A 216 6.16 23.56 9.51
N THR A 217 5.71 24.78 9.22
CA THR A 217 6.57 25.82 8.62
C THR A 217 7.74 26.18 9.52
N ASP A 218 7.59 26.09 10.84
CA ASP A 218 8.68 26.39 11.78
C ASP A 218 9.84 25.41 11.64
N VAL A 219 9.56 24.12 11.39
CA VAL A 219 10.61 23.13 11.08
C VAL A 219 11.30 23.51 9.78
N GLN A 220 10.55 23.83 8.73
CA GLN A 220 11.12 24.23 7.44
C GLN A 220 11.99 25.49 7.55
N SER A 221 11.52 26.53 8.24
CA SER A 221 12.29 27.76 8.47
C SER A 221 13.53 27.51 9.31
N MET A 222 13.45 26.63 10.32
CA MET A 222 14.60 26.23 11.14
C MET A 222 15.66 25.51 10.30
N LEU A 223 15.26 24.57 9.44
CA LEU A 223 16.17 23.86 8.53
C LEU A 223 16.79 24.83 7.52
N ALA A 224 16.01 25.74 6.93
CA ALA A 224 16.53 26.74 6.00
C ALA A 224 17.54 27.69 6.68
N GLY A 225 17.33 28.00 7.97
CA GLY A 225 18.25 28.80 8.78
C GLY A 225 19.62 28.16 9.00
N THR A 226 19.79 26.87 8.70
CA THR A 226 21.11 26.23 8.68
C THR A 226 21.92 26.60 7.43
N GLY A 227 21.32 27.20 6.39
CA GLY A 227 22.01 27.51 5.13
C GLY A 227 22.12 26.32 4.17
N ARG A 228 21.40 25.22 4.42
CA ARG A 228 21.23 24.08 3.49
C ARG A 228 20.00 24.29 2.62
N ALA A 229 19.96 23.67 1.45
CA ALA A 229 18.76 23.67 0.62
C ALA A 229 17.62 22.93 1.34
N VAL A 230 16.37 23.35 1.12
CA VAL A 230 15.19 22.70 1.70
C VAL A 230 14.11 22.57 0.65
N ASP A 231 13.77 21.33 0.31
CA ASP A 231 12.68 20.98 -0.60
C ASP A 231 11.51 20.38 0.20
N ARG A 232 10.27 20.65 -0.24
CA ARG A 232 9.06 20.07 0.36
C ARG A 232 8.20 19.42 -0.72
N PHE A 233 7.59 18.28 -0.38
CA PHE A 233 6.69 17.52 -1.23
C PHE A 233 5.27 17.48 -0.63
N PRO A 234 4.46 18.55 -0.77
CA PRO A 234 3.14 18.65 -0.16
C PRO A 234 2.04 18.08 -1.06
N GLY A 235 1.85 16.76 -1.04
CA GLY A 235 0.69 16.14 -1.67
C GLY A 235 -0.62 16.56 -1.00
N ALA A 236 -1.72 16.50 -1.75
CA ALA A 236 -3.07 16.77 -1.22
C ALA A 236 -3.49 15.74 -0.16
N ASP A 237 -2.95 14.52 -0.26
CA ASP A 237 -3.06 13.44 0.70
C ASP A 237 -1.78 12.59 0.71
N ARG A 238 -1.80 11.47 1.45
CA ARG A 238 -0.66 10.55 1.56
C ARG A 238 -0.28 9.89 0.23
N TYR A 239 -1.23 9.70 -0.67
CA TYR A 239 -1.03 9.02 -1.95
C TYR A 239 -0.39 9.98 -2.95
N GLU A 240 -0.89 11.21 -3.03
CA GLU A 240 -0.28 12.28 -3.83
C GLU A 240 1.10 12.69 -3.31
N THR A 241 1.33 12.64 -1.99
CA THR A 241 2.67 12.90 -1.42
C THR A 241 3.67 11.86 -1.92
N ALA A 242 3.31 10.58 -1.89
CA ALA A 242 4.14 9.50 -2.44
C ALA A 242 4.42 9.68 -3.94
N VAL A 243 3.44 10.15 -4.71
CA VAL A 243 3.61 10.46 -6.13
C VAL A 243 4.59 11.60 -6.36
N GLN A 244 4.43 12.73 -5.66
CA GLN A 244 5.34 13.89 -5.81
C GLN A 244 6.79 13.53 -5.44
N ILE A 245 6.97 12.77 -4.36
CA ILE A 245 8.28 12.25 -3.97
C ILE A 245 8.86 11.42 -5.12
N ASN A 246 8.15 10.40 -5.61
CA ASN A 246 8.70 9.55 -6.67
C ASN A 246 8.89 10.27 -8.01
N GLN A 247 8.13 11.31 -8.32
CA GLN A 247 8.34 12.14 -9.51
C GLN A 247 9.68 12.89 -9.48
N ALA A 248 10.12 13.33 -8.31
CA ALA A 248 11.39 14.02 -8.15
C ALA A 248 12.60 13.09 -8.26
N PHE A 249 12.46 11.80 -7.91
CA PHE A 249 13.58 10.86 -7.80
C PHE A 249 13.56 9.71 -8.80
N THR A 250 12.46 9.49 -9.52
CA THR A 250 12.33 8.37 -10.48
C THR A 250 12.20 8.90 -11.89
N ARG A 251 13.17 8.59 -12.75
CA ARG A 251 13.20 9.05 -14.15
C ARG A 251 12.05 8.45 -14.97
N THR A 252 11.52 9.25 -15.90
CA THR A 252 10.55 8.79 -16.91
C THR A 252 11.18 7.69 -17.76
N GLY A 253 10.45 6.59 -17.98
CA GLY A 253 10.92 5.44 -18.76
C GLY A 253 12.04 4.63 -18.10
N SER A 254 12.23 4.74 -16.78
CA SER A 254 13.25 3.98 -16.04
C SER A 254 13.03 2.46 -16.04
N GLY A 255 11.81 2.00 -16.32
CA GLY A 255 11.44 0.59 -16.27
C GLY A 255 11.25 0.10 -14.84
N GLY A 256 11.47 -1.20 -14.61
CA GLY A 256 11.39 -1.82 -13.29
C GLY A 256 9.95 -2.17 -12.87
N GLN A 257 9.78 -2.37 -11.57
CA GLN A 257 8.48 -2.65 -10.94
C GLN A 257 7.99 -1.43 -10.17
N LEU A 258 6.67 -1.29 -10.08
CA LEU A 258 6.01 -0.40 -9.15
C LEU A 258 5.75 -1.18 -7.86
N VAL A 259 6.34 -0.76 -6.74
CA VAL A 259 6.04 -1.37 -5.43
C VAL A 259 4.84 -0.64 -4.83
N LEU A 260 3.82 -1.39 -4.43
CA LEU A 260 2.56 -0.84 -3.93
C LEU A 260 2.24 -1.40 -2.55
N THR A 261 1.91 -0.52 -1.61
CA THR A 261 1.47 -0.89 -0.27
C THR A 261 0.27 -0.03 0.16
N SER A 262 -0.36 -0.41 1.25
CA SER A 262 -1.44 0.38 1.84
C SER A 262 -0.92 1.71 2.37
N GLY A 263 -1.62 2.80 2.09
CA GLY A 263 -1.43 4.04 2.83
C GLY A 263 -2.17 4.08 4.16
N ALA A 264 -3.08 3.13 4.42
CA ALA A 264 -3.96 3.15 5.60
C ALA A 264 -3.41 2.36 6.80
N ASP A 265 -2.49 1.42 6.58
CA ASP A 265 -1.75 0.70 7.62
C ASP A 265 -0.24 0.79 7.34
N PHE A 266 0.60 0.57 8.35
CA PHE A 266 2.04 0.82 8.28
C PHE A 266 2.97 -0.40 8.09
N PRO A 267 2.68 -1.62 8.62
CA PRO A 267 3.69 -2.69 8.71
C PRO A 267 4.23 -3.12 7.34
N ASP A 268 3.32 -3.39 6.40
CA ASP A 268 3.68 -3.82 5.05
C ASP A 268 4.44 -2.72 4.30
N GLY A 269 4.17 -1.44 4.63
CA GLY A 269 4.87 -0.31 4.06
C GLY A 269 6.27 -0.09 4.62
N LEU A 270 6.51 -0.41 5.90
CA LEU A 270 7.87 -0.39 6.49
C LEU A 270 8.77 -1.41 5.78
N VAL A 271 8.27 -2.64 5.64
CA VAL A 271 8.94 -3.71 4.90
C VAL A 271 9.10 -3.33 3.43
N GLY A 272 8.03 -2.80 2.83
CA GLY A 272 8.02 -2.35 1.44
C GLY A 272 9.02 -1.24 1.14
N ALA A 273 9.31 -0.35 2.08
CA ALA A 273 10.30 0.71 1.91
C ALA A 273 11.73 0.15 1.81
N VAL A 274 12.07 -0.83 2.64
CA VAL A 274 13.36 -1.55 2.57
C VAL A 274 13.45 -2.35 1.28
N TYR A 275 12.40 -3.14 0.97
CA TYR A 275 12.33 -3.95 -0.24
C TYR A 275 12.50 -3.10 -1.51
N ALA A 276 11.74 -2.01 -1.62
CA ALA A 276 11.83 -1.10 -2.78
C ALA A 276 13.19 -0.41 -2.85
N GLY A 277 13.72 0.04 -1.71
CA GLY A 277 15.02 0.71 -1.61
C GLY A 277 16.16 -0.16 -2.14
N ILE A 278 16.29 -1.39 -1.62
CA ILE A 278 17.35 -2.35 -2.01
C ILE A 278 17.23 -2.73 -3.49
N ARG A 279 16.00 -2.85 -4.01
CA ARG A 279 15.78 -3.18 -5.43
C ARG A 279 15.90 -2.00 -6.38
N GLY A 280 16.06 -0.78 -5.85
CA GLY A 280 16.04 0.44 -6.65
C GLY A 280 14.68 0.73 -7.29
N GLU A 281 13.60 0.21 -6.73
CA GLU A 281 12.23 0.35 -7.22
C GLU A 281 11.52 1.52 -6.52
N ALA A 282 10.39 1.97 -7.07
CA ALA A 282 9.62 3.08 -6.51
C ALA A 282 8.44 2.56 -5.67
N LEU A 283 8.38 2.96 -4.39
CA LEU A 283 7.28 2.64 -3.50
C LEU A 283 6.18 3.71 -3.60
N TYR A 284 4.97 3.27 -3.94
CA TYR A 284 3.75 4.07 -3.93
C TYR A 284 2.76 3.54 -2.90
N LEU A 285 1.82 4.40 -2.51
CA LEU A 285 0.75 4.08 -1.56
C LEU A 285 -0.58 4.02 -2.31
N THR A 286 -1.48 3.14 -1.87
CA THR A 286 -2.88 3.09 -2.32
C THR A 286 -3.83 2.96 -1.15
N ASP A 287 -5.09 3.35 -1.34
CA ASP A 287 -6.14 2.99 -0.40
C ASP A 287 -6.37 1.48 -0.44
N PRO A 288 -6.68 0.82 0.69
CA PRO A 288 -6.90 -0.62 0.73
C PRO A 288 -7.91 -1.14 -0.28
N SER A 289 -8.93 -0.33 -0.61
CA SER A 289 -10.06 -0.77 -1.42
C SER A 289 -9.92 -0.45 -2.91
N CYS A 290 -9.16 0.58 -3.27
CA CYS A 290 -9.07 1.12 -4.62
C CYS A 290 -7.92 2.14 -4.76
N ALA A 291 -7.66 2.63 -5.98
CA ALA A 291 -6.77 3.77 -6.18
C ALA A 291 -7.53 5.09 -5.99
N THR A 292 -7.18 5.85 -4.95
CA THR A 292 -7.82 7.13 -4.61
C THR A 292 -7.66 8.20 -5.68
N SER A 293 -6.56 8.15 -6.42
CA SER A 293 -6.28 9.03 -7.54
C SER A 293 -5.77 8.25 -8.75
N GLY A 294 -5.98 8.83 -9.94
CA GLY A 294 -5.41 8.31 -11.18
C GLY A 294 -3.91 8.56 -11.30
N SER A 295 -3.27 9.19 -10.31
CA SER A 295 -1.87 9.63 -10.38
C SER A 295 -0.89 8.46 -10.23
N VAL A 296 -1.14 7.49 -9.35
CA VAL A 296 -0.30 6.27 -9.25
C VAL A 296 -0.36 5.48 -10.57
N ALA A 297 -1.54 5.37 -11.19
CA ALA A 297 -1.69 4.75 -12.51
C ALA A 297 -0.98 5.56 -13.62
N ALA A 298 -0.95 6.89 -13.50
CA ALA A 298 -0.17 7.74 -14.41
C ALA A 298 1.34 7.54 -14.20
N GLU A 299 1.79 7.36 -12.97
CA GLU A 299 3.17 7.06 -12.64
C GLU A 299 3.61 5.72 -13.20
N GLN A 300 2.78 4.67 -13.08
CA GLN A 300 3.03 3.37 -13.71
C GLN A 300 3.36 3.51 -15.22
N ARG A 301 2.63 4.37 -15.93
CA ARG A 301 2.90 4.69 -17.34
C ARG A 301 4.14 5.55 -17.52
N ARG A 302 4.32 6.59 -16.68
CA ARG A 302 5.44 7.53 -16.76
C ARG A 302 6.79 6.83 -16.58
N ILE A 303 6.90 5.92 -15.62
CA ILE A 303 8.14 5.17 -15.37
C ILE A 303 8.30 3.98 -16.34
N ALA A 304 7.31 3.71 -17.19
CA ALA A 304 7.24 2.53 -18.05
C ALA A 304 7.36 1.22 -17.24
N SER A 305 6.63 1.13 -16.13
CA SER A 305 6.68 -0.03 -15.25
C SER A 305 6.30 -1.31 -15.99
N THR A 306 7.06 -2.38 -15.72
CA THR A 306 6.83 -3.72 -16.29
C THR A 306 5.85 -4.56 -15.48
N GLY A 307 5.52 -4.12 -14.26
CA GLY A 307 4.63 -4.83 -13.34
C GLY A 307 4.38 -4.05 -12.06
N THR A 308 3.54 -4.62 -11.20
CA THR A 308 3.30 -4.11 -9.86
C THR A 308 3.62 -5.21 -8.86
N THR A 309 4.47 -4.92 -7.86
CA THR A 309 4.68 -5.79 -6.70
C THR A 309 3.90 -5.22 -5.52
N VAL A 310 2.89 -5.93 -5.06
CA VAL A 310 2.06 -5.56 -3.91
C VAL A 310 2.64 -6.15 -2.64
N LEU A 311 2.82 -5.33 -1.61
CA LEU A 311 3.22 -5.75 -0.27
C LEU A 311 1.99 -5.68 0.63
N GLY A 312 1.62 -6.82 1.20
CA GLY A 312 0.47 -6.96 2.08
C GLY A 312 -0.69 -7.76 1.49
N GLY A 313 -1.50 -8.30 2.41
CA GLY A 313 -2.64 -9.15 2.07
C GLY A 313 -3.78 -8.41 1.37
N VAL A 314 -4.78 -9.17 0.95
CA VAL A 314 -5.94 -8.66 0.18
C VAL A 314 -6.80 -7.65 0.95
N ASN A 315 -6.70 -7.64 2.28
CA ASN A 315 -7.39 -6.68 3.14
C ASN A 315 -6.59 -5.38 3.35
N THR A 316 -5.28 -5.37 3.07
CA THR A 316 -4.43 -4.16 3.15
C THR A 316 -4.28 -3.51 1.79
N VAL A 317 -4.25 -4.30 0.72
CA VAL A 317 -4.33 -3.87 -0.69
C VAL A 317 -5.19 -4.87 -1.47
N SER A 318 -6.43 -4.51 -1.77
CA SER A 318 -7.36 -5.37 -2.53
C SER A 318 -6.85 -5.68 -3.94
N PRO A 319 -7.33 -6.76 -4.59
CA PRO A 319 -7.05 -7.01 -6.01
C PRO A 319 -7.37 -5.80 -6.90
N VAL A 320 -8.50 -5.13 -6.69
CA VAL A 320 -8.85 -3.90 -7.40
C VAL A 320 -7.90 -2.73 -7.11
N ALA A 321 -7.46 -2.54 -5.86
CA ALA A 321 -6.44 -1.53 -5.53
C ALA A 321 -5.10 -1.83 -6.21
N ALA A 322 -4.71 -3.12 -6.27
CA ALA A 322 -3.49 -3.58 -6.93
C ALA A 322 -3.50 -3.34 -8.45
N GLU A 323 -4.69 -3.39 -9.07
CA GLU A 323 -4.90 -3.01 -10.48
C GLU A 323 -5.06 -1.49 -10.69
N LEU A 324 -4.94 -0.70 -9.62
CA LEU A 324 -5.06 0.76 -9.61
C LEU A 324 -6.40 1.25 -10.18
N VAL A 325 -7.50 0.52 -9.95
CA VAL A 325 -8.82 0.97 -10.39
C VAL A 325 -9.26 2.17 -9.54
N PRO A 326 -9.72 3.27 -10.15
CA PRO A 326 -10.11 4.46 -9.41
C PRO A 326 -11.28 4.23 -8.45
N CYS A 327 -11.16 4.75 -7.22
CA CYS A 327 -12.23 4.70 -6.22
C CYS A 327 -13.54 5.31 -6.72
N ALA A 328 -13.46 6.37 -7.53
CA ALA A 328 -14.65 7.00 -8.13
C ALA A 328 -15.48 6.02 -8.98
N ALA A 329 -14.82 5.10 -9.71
CA ALA A 329 -15.51 4.12 -10.55
C ALA A 329 -16.22 3.04 -9.71
N LEU A 330 -15.58 2.56 -8.64
CA LEU A 330 -16.21 1.63 -7.70
C LEU A 330 -17.36 2.27 -6.94
N ASN A 331 -17.16 3.50 -6.44
CA ASN A 331 -18.19 4.24 -5.71
C ASN A 331 -19.42 4.49 -6.57
N ALA A 332 -19.23 4.86 -7.85
CA ALA A 332 -20.33 5.00 -8.79
C ALA A 332 -21.09 3.67 -8.98
N SER A 333 -20.37 2.55 -9.07
CA SER A 333 -20.97 1.21 -9.22
C SER A 333 -21.74 0.78 -7.98
N ALA A 334 -21.19 1.04 -6.79
CA ALA A 334 -21.85 0.76 -5.52
C ALA A 334 -23.10 1.63 -5.31
N SER A 335 -23.04 2.91 -5.70
CA SER A 335 -24.19 3.82 -5.66
C SER A 335 -25.30 3.37 -6.60
N ASP A 336 -24.99 3.05 -7.86
CA ASP A 336 -25.99 2.52 -8.81
C ASP A 336 -26.63 1.23 -8.28
N LEU A 337 -25.85 0.36 -7.64
CA LEU A 337 -26.37 -0.86 -7.04
C LEU A 337 -27.31 -0.57 -5.86
N LEU A 338 -26.96 0.35 -4.97
CA LEU A 338 -27.83 0.78 -3.87
C LEU A 338 -29.14 1.37 -4.39
N ASP A 339 -29.08 2.25 -5.39
CA ASP A 339 -30.26 2.89 -5.97
C ASP A 339 -31.21 1.85 -6.57
N ARG A 340 -30.67 0.87 -7.30
CA ARG A 340 -31.46 -0.25 -7.84
C ARG A 340 -32.08 -1.12 -6.75
N ILE A 341 -31.33 -1.43 -5.69
CA ILE A 341 -31.81 -2.20 -4.53
C ILE A 341 -32.97 -1.45 -3.87
N ASN A 342 -32.81 -0.15 -3.62
CA ASN A 342 -33.83 0.67 -2.98
C ASN A 342 -35.05 0.90 -3.87
N ALA A 343 -34.89 0.96 -5.19
CA ALA A 343 -36.01 0.97 -6.14
C ALA A 343 -36.81 -0.34 -6.10
N ALA A 344 -36.13 -1.50 -6.06
CA ALA A 344 -36.78 -2.80 -5.92
C ALA A 344 -37.53 -2.92 -4.58
N ARG A 345 -36.92 -2.43 -3.50
CA ARG A 345 -37.55 -2.37 -2.17
C ARG A 345 -38.79 -1.48 -2.16
N ALA A 346 -38.73 -0.31 -2.79
CA ALA A 346 -39.87 0.59 -2.91
C ALA A 346 -41.03 -0.07 -3.67
N ALA A 347 -40.74 -0.76 -4.78
CA ALA A 347 -41.75 -1.53 -5.53
C ALA A 347 -42.40 -2.66 -4.70
N ALA A 348 -41.68 -3.20 -3.71
CA ALA A 348 -42.17 -4.19 -2.75
C ALA A 348 -42.76 -3.56 -1.46
N GLY A 349 -42.94 -2.23 -1.40
CA GLY A 349 -43.48 -1.54 -0.22
C GLY A 349 -42.55 -1.56 0.99
N ARG A 350 -41.23 -1.60 0.79
CA ARG A 350 -40.20 -1.61 1.84
C ARG A 350 -39.49 -0.27 1.94
N ALA A 351 -39.09 0.10 3.16
CA ALA A 351 -38.24 1.26 3.40
C ALA A 351 -36.86 1.09 2.76
N PRO A 352 -36.20 2.17 2.31
CA PRO A 352 -34.85 2.10 1.75
C PRO A 352 -33.83 1.64 2.80
N LEU A 353 -32.79 0.96 2.35
CA LEU A 353 -31.61 0.61 3.14
C LEU A 353 -30.63 1.78 3.15
N ALA A 354 -30.00 2.01 4.31
CA ALA A 354 -28.91 2.96 4.47
C ALA A 354 -27.54 2.24 4.36
N LEU A 355 -26.55 2.87 3.74
CA LEU A 355 -25.19 2.34 3.74
C LEU A 355 -24.60 2.35 5.15
N ASP A 356 -23.91 1.27 5.51
CA ASP A 356 -23.24 1.12 6.79
C ASP A 356 -21.75 0.80 6.61
N GLY A 357 -20.89 1.59 7.25
CA GLY A 357 -19.45 1.43 7.09
C GLY A 357 -18.88 0.11 7.61
N CYS A 358 -19.53 -0.53 8.59
CA CYS A 358 -19.08 -1.83 9.10
C CYS A 358 -19.46 -2.95 8.14
N LEU A 359 -20.72 -2.98 7.70
CA LEU A 359 -21.18 -3.91 6.66
C LEU A 359 -20.38 -3.74 5.35
N SER A 360 -20.08 -2.51 4.93
CA SER A 360 -19.30 -2.29 3.71
C SER A 360 -17.88 -2.83 3.79
N ARG A 361 -17.26 -2.80 4.98
CA ARG A 361 -15.95 -3.44 5.19
C ARG A 361 -16.02 -4.97 5.14
N MET A 362 -17.06 -5.56 5.73
CA MET A 362 -17.30 -7.01 5.65
C MET A 362 -17.49 -7.46 4.20
N ALA A 363 -18.41 -6.79 3.51
CA ALA A 363 -18.74 -7.09 2.12
C ALA A 363 -17.53 -6.89 1.20
N GLY A 364 -16.79 -5.79 1.40
CA GLY A 364 -15.55 -5.49 0.68
C GLY A 364 -14.49 -6.56 0.89
N GLY A 365 -14.18 -6.91 2.15
CA GLY A 365 -13.17 -7.93 2.46
C GLY A 365 -13.50 -9.29 1.85
N TRP A 366 -14.77 -9.70 1.88
CA TRP A 366 -15.17 -10.96 1.25
C TRP A 366 -15.16 -10.91 -0.27
N ALA A 367 -15.53 -9.78 -0.88
CA ALA A 367 -15.36 -9.58 -2.32
C ALA A 367 -13.88 -9.71 -2.73
N SER A 368 -12.96 -9.11 -1.95
CA SER A 368 -11.51 -9.22 -2.15
C SER A 368 -10.99 -10.65 -1.99
N ALA A 369 -11.49 -11.41 -1.01
CA ALA A 369 -11.14 -12.81 -0.83
C ALA A 369 -11.57 -13.67 -2.04
N MET A 370 -12.80 -13.50 -2.53
CA MET A 370 -13.27 -14.20 -3.72
C MET A 370 -12.49 -13.83 -4.99
N ALA A 371 -12.16 -12.53 -5.13
CA ALA A 371 -11.37 -12.00 -6.24
C ALA A 371 -9.94 -12.57 -6.24
N ALA A 372 -9.27 -12.56 -5.10
CA ALA A 372 -7.92 -13.10 -4.97
C ALA A 372 -7.85 -14.61 -5.21
N GLY A 373 -8.86 -15.35 -4.72
CA GLY A 373 -9.00 -16.78 -5.00
C GLY A 373 -9.39 -17.11 -6.45
N ASN A 374 -9.69 -16.12 -7.29
CA ASN A 374 -10.20 -16.28 -8.65
C ASN A 374 -11.34 -17.31 -8.74
N LEU A 375 -12.25 -17.30 -7.77
CA LEU A 375 -13.27 -18.34 -7.64
C LEU A 375 -14.10 -18.46 -8.92
N THR A 376 -14.22 -19.67 -9.46
CA THR A 376 -15.10 -19.97 -10.62
C THR A 376 -16.58 -19.97 -10.23
N GLY A 377 -16.88 -19.77 -8.94
CA GLY A 377 -18.19 -19.70 -8.28
C GLY A 377 -18.37 -18.37 -7.52
N SER A 378 -19.54 -18.15 -6.95
CA SER A 378 -19.71 -17.23 -5.81
C SER A 378 -19.81 -18.08 -4.55
N ALA A 379 -19.18 -17.65 -3.46
CA ALA A 379 -19.19 -18.34 -2.18
C ALA A 379 -19.66 -17.39 -1.09
N HIS A 380 -20.34 -17.90 -0.07
CA HIS A 380 -20.75 -17.10 1.09
C HIS A 380 -19.58 -16.92 2.08
N ASN A 381 -19.54 -15.79 2.77
CA ASN A 381 -18.50 -15.51 3.76
C ASN A 381 -18.59 -16.51 4.93
N PRO A 382 -17.57 -17.37 5.16
CA PRO A 382 -17.60 -18.36 6.25
C PRO A 382 -17.58 -17.69 7.64
N SER A 383 -17.11 -16.45 7.73
CA SER A 383 -16.98 -15.67 8.96
C SER A 383 -18.12 -14.67 9.18
N LEU A 384 -19.13 -14.64 8.29
CA LEU A 384 -20.21 -13.63 8.29
C LEU A 384 -20.82 -13.39 9.67
N THR A 385 -21.12 -14.47 10.41
CA THR A 385 -21.73 -14.36 11.74
C THR A 385 -20.80 -13.76 12.78
N ALA A 386 -19.51 -14.10 12.74
CA ALA A 386 -18.53 -13.55 13.68
C ALA A 386 -18.31 -12.05 13.40
N GLU A 387 -18.18 -11.69 12.13
CA GLU A 387 -18.02 -10.30 11.70
C GLU A 387 -19.26 -9.44 11.98
N ALA A 388 -20.46 -9.95 11.69
CA ALA A 388 -21.71 -9.24 11.99
C ALA A 388 -21.86 -8.93 13.48
N ARG A 389 -21.45 -9.85 14.35
CA ARG A 389 -21.42 -9.63 15.81
C ARG A 389 -20.38 -8.58 16.21
N ALA A 390 -19.20 -8.59 15.60
CA ALA A 390 -18.19 -7.55 15.80
C ALA A 390 -18.72 -6.16 15.37
N CYS A 391 -19.58 -6.11 14.35
CA CYS A 391 -20.30 -4.91 13.93
C CYS A 391 -21.51 -4.54 14.80
N SER A 392 -21.77 -5.29 15.89
CA SER A 392 -22.92 -5.09 16.79
C SER A 392 -24.28 -5.17 16.09
N LEU A 393 -24.41 -6.01 15.06
CA LEU A 393 -25.67 -6.20 14.33
C LEU A 393 -26.59 -7.17 15.08
N ARG A 394 -27.90 -6.91 15.03
CA ARG A 394 -28.95 -7.74 15.66
C ARG A 394 -29.58 -8.75 14.70
N GLY A 395 -29.36 -8.56 13.40
CA GLY A 395 -29.76 -9.47 12.34
C GLY A 395 -28.93 -9.17 11.10
N TRP A 396 -28.62 -10.20 10.32
CA TRP A 396 -27.79 -10.09 9.12
C TRP A 396 -28.21 -11.10 8.04
N GLY A 397 -27.76 -10.84 6.82
CA GLY A 397 -27.91 -11.73 5.68
C GLY A 397 -26.96 -11.30 4.56
N GLU A 398 -26.68 -12.20 3.62
CA GLU A 398 -25.72 -11.95 2.56
C GLU A 398 -26.30 -12.36 1.21
N ASN A 399 -26.07 -11.53 0.18
CA ASN A 399 -26.14 -11.94 -1.21
C ASN A 399 -24.75 -11.86 -1.82
N VAL A 400 -24.34 -12.92 -2.51
CA VAL A 400 -23.09 -12.94 -3.28
C VAL A 400 -23.40 -13.14 -4.75
N GLY A 401 -22.53 -12.65 -5.61
CA GLY A 401 -22.72 -12.80 -7.05
C GLY A 401 -21.50 -12.40 -7.85
N ARG A 402 -21.54 -12.65 -9.16
CA ARG A 402 -20.47 -12.24 -10.06
C ARG A 402 -20.96 -11.84 -11.45
N THR A 403 -20.19 -11.00 -12.12
CA THR A 403 -20.30 -10.70 -13.55
C THR A 403 -18.93 -10.87 -14.22
N MET A 404 -18.89 -10.77 -15.55
CA MET A 404 -17.65 -10.76 -16.32
C MET A 404 -17.62 -9.50 -17.17
N GLY A 405 -16.43 -8.92 -17.38
CA GLY A 405 -16.26 -7.75 -18.23
C GLY A 405 -15.15 -6.83 -17.75
N SER A 406 -14.94 -5.74 -18.49
CA SER A 406 -13.94 -4.72 -18.17
C SER A 406 -14.34 -3.77 -17.05
N SER A 407 -15.62 -3.77 -16.64
CA SER A 407 -16.16 -2.89 -15.61
C SER A 407 -17.26 -3.60 -14.79
N PRO A 408 -17.55 -3.13 -13.57
CA PRO A 408 -18.69 -3.63 -12.82
C PRO A 408 -20.00 -3.37 -13.58
N ASP A 409 -20.92 -4.34 -13.56
CA ASP A 409 -22.24 -4.28 -14.18
C ASP A 409 -23.35 -4.47 -13.12
N ALA A 410 -23.73 -3.36 -12.48
CA ALA A 410 -24.75 -3.31 -11.44
C ALA A 410 -26.15 -3.72 -11.97
N ALA A 411 -26.47 -3.38 -13.23
CA ALA A 411 -27.75 -3.71 -13.84
C ALA A 411 -27.90 -5.23 -14.04
N ARG A 412 -26.87 -5.87 -14.57
CA ARG A 412 -26.85 -7.32 -14.79
C ARG A 412 -26.91 -8.09 -13.48
N ILE A 413 -26.10 -7.72 -12.49
CA ILE A 413 -26.08 -8.45 -11.21
C ILE A 413 -27.40 -8.28 -10.44
N MET A 414 -27.97 -7.07 -10.46
CA MET A 414 -29.27 -6.83 -9.85
C MET A 414 -30.39 -7.65 -10.52
N SER A 415 -30.39 -7.70 -11.86
CA SER A 415 -31.36 -8.51 -12.61
C SER A 415 -31.26 -9.99 -12.23
N ALA A 416 -30.03 -10.51 -12.08
CA ALA A 416 -29.79 -11.88 -11.65
C ALA A 416 -30.29 -12.14 -10.21
N TRP A 417 -30.02 -11.23 -9.27
CA TRP A 417 -30.51 -11.37 -7.89
C TRP A 417 -32.03 -11.31 -7.78
N MET A 418 -32.69 -10.41 -8.52
CA MET A 418 -34.16 -10.31 -8.49
C MET A 418 -34.86 -11.49 -9.17
N ALA A 419 -34.20 -12.16 -10.12
CA ALA A 419 -34.68 -13.41 -10.72
C ALA A 419 -34.53 -14.62 -9.79
N SER A 420 -33.75 -14.50 -8.71
CA SER A 420 -33.49 -15.58 -7.76
C SER A 420 -34.32 -15.39 -6.47
N PRO A 421 -35.26 -16.30 -6.13
CA PRO A 421 -36.11 -16.16 -4.96
C PRO A 421 -35.36 -15.93 -3.63
N ALA A 422 -34.24 -16.62 -3.40
CA ALA A 422 -33.43 -16.48 -2.18
C ALA A 422 -32.79 -15.09 -2.05
N HIS A 423 -32.09 -14.63 -3.08
CA HIS A 423 -31.48 -13.29 -3.12
C HIS A 423 -32.52 -12.17 -3.02
N LYS A 424 -33.65 -12.31 -3.74
CA LYS A 424 -34.79 -11.38 -3.67
C LYS A 424 -35.34 -11.28 -2.24
N LEU A 425 -35.46 -12.40 -1.53
CA LEU A 425 -35.94 -12.42 -0.15
C LEU A 425 -35.07 -11.56 0.79
N ASN A 426 -33.73 -11.61 0.63
CA ASN A 426 -32.84 -10.75 1.40
C ASN A 426 -33.04 -9.27 1.06
N ILE A 427 -33.09 -8.93 -0.23
CA ILE A 427 -33.30 -7.55 -0.72
C ILE A 427 -34.61 -6.97 -0.19
N GLU A 428 -35.70 -7.74 -0.19
CA GLU A 428 -37.03 -7.27 0.21
C GLU A 428 -37.36 -7.49 1.69
N ARG A 429 -36.39 -7.96 2.49
CA ARG A 429 -36.63 -8.25 3.92
C ARG A 429 -36.88 -6.95 4.69
N ALA A 430 -38.04 -6.87 5.32
CA ALA A 430 -38.47 -5.67 6.04
C ALA A 430 -37.63 -5.37 7.30
N SER A 431 -37.04 -6.41 7.92
CA SER A 431 -36.22 -6.24 9.13
C SER A 431 -34.87 -5.60 8.85
N PHE A 432 -34.35 -5.71 7.63
CA PHE A 432 -33.08 -5.07 7.27
C PHE A 432 -33.28 -3.59 7.03
N THR A 433 -32.43 -2.80 7.67
CA THR A 433 -32.42 -1.34 7.63
C THR A 433 -31.12 -0.78 7.07
N HIS A 434 -30.05 -1.59 7.07
CA HIS A 434 -28.73 -1.21 6.61
C HIS A 434 -28.17 -2.21 5.59
N ILE A 435 -27.22 -1.75 4.79
CA ILE A 435 -26.51 -2.55 3.80
C ILE A 435 -25.05 -2.13 3.69
N GLY A 436 -24.18 -3.10 3.42
CA GLY A 436 -22.83 -2.91 2.92
C GLY A 436 -22.69 -3.50 1.53
N ILE A 437 -21.89 -2.84 0.69
CA ILE A 437 -21.69 -3.26 -0.71
C ILE A 437 -20.18 -3.42 -0.94
N GLY A 438 -19.77 -4.64 -1.28
CA GLY A 438 -18.42 -4.98 -1.70
C GLY A 438 -18.38 -5.28 -3.19
N ILE A 439 -17.40 -4.70 -3.90
CA ILE A 439 -17.16 -4.94 -5.32
C ILE A 439 -15.66 -5.08 -5.53
N ASP A 440 -15.22 -6.21 -6.10
CA ASP A 440 -13.81 -6.46 -6.40
C ASP A 440 -13.65 -7.27 -7.69
N ARG A 441 -12.42 -7.38 -8.21
CA ARG A 441 -12.10 -8.02 -9.49
C ARG A 441 -10.98 -9.02 -9.33
N GLY A 442 -11.24 -10.25 -9.79
CA GLY A 442 -10.20 -11.26 -9.90
C GLY A 442 -9.39 -11.10 -11.19
N SER A 443 -8.14 -11.55 -11.18
CA SER A 443 -7.28 -11.64 -12.36
C SER A 443 -7.88 -12.49 -13.50
N ASN A 444 -8.84 -13.37 -13.17
CA ASN A 444 -9.65 -14.13 -14.12
C ASN A 444 -10.68 -13.29 -14.90
N GLY A 445 -10.75 -11.97 -14.66
CA GLY A 445 -11.66 -11.04 -15.32
C GLY A 445 -13.09 -11.02 -14.77
N SER A 446 -13.37 -11.75 -13.68
CA SER A 446 -14.67 -11.72 -13.00
C SER A 446 -14.73 -10.57 -12.00
N TRP A 447 -15.87 -9.89 -11.98
CA TRP A 447 -16.25 -8.95 -10.93
C TRP A 447 -17.09 -9.67 -9.89
N TYR A 448 -16.69 -9.59 -8.63
CA TYR A 448 -17.35 -10.19 -7.48
C TYR A 448 -18.11 -9.13 -6.71
N TYR A 449 -19.34 -9.46 -6.32
CA TYR A 449 -20.25 -8.58 -5.59
C TYR A 449 -20.69 -9.26 -4.31
N VAL A 450 -20.67 -8.50 -3.22
CA VAL A 450 -21.21 -8.92 -1.93
C VAL A 450 -22.15 -7.83 -1.42
N LEU A 451 -23.35 -8.23 -1.03
CA LEU A 451 -24.28 -7.39 -0.29
C LEU A 451 -24.45 -7.98 1.10
N ASP A 452 -23.96 -7.28 2.12
CA ASP A 452 -24.23 -7.64 3.50
C ASP A 452 -25.34 -6.76 4.04
N PHE A 453 -26.45 -7.37 4.46
CA PHE A 453 -27.60 -6.69 5.02
C PHE A 453 -27.55 -6.74 6.54
N GLY A 454 -28.08 -5.71 7.20
CA GLY A 454 -28.09 -5.67 8.67
C GLY A 454 -29.23 -4.89 9.31
N THR A 455 -29.39 -5.12 10.61
CA THR A 455 -30.28 -4.37 11.52
C THR A 455 -29.47 -3.92 12.73
N ARG A 456 -29.56 -2.63 13.08
CA ARG A 456 -28.94 -2.03 14.27
C ARG A 456 -29.87 -2.03 15.49
#